data_AF-A0A6M1U8P6-F1
#
_entry.id   AF-A0A6M1U8P6-F1
#
_cell.length_a   1.000
_cell.length_b   1.000
_cell.length_c   1.000
_cell.angle_alpha   90.00
_cell.angle_beta   90.00
_cell.angle_gamma   90.00
#
_symmetry.space_group_name_H-M   'P 1'
#
loop_
_entity.id
_entity.type
_entity.pdbx_description
1 polymer ?
#
loop_
_entity_poly.entity_id
_entity_poly.type
_entity_poly.pdbx_seq_one_letter_code
_entity_poly.pdbx_strand_id
1 'polypeptide(L)'
;MHHLSPADELAEIRAEIARLKAREARLRESLINAAPAALVGRWHRVEVAEQRHRIFDPALLPPAIRENPAYWRDRVQTTVRTVAVQAGPPRPGWPIRRAGDQRAMH
;
A
#
# COMPACT_ATOMS: atom_id res chain seq x y z
N MET A 1 -31.03 6.52 0.05
CA MET A 1 -29.57 6.27 0.10
C MET A 1 -29.14 5.96 -1.31
N HIS A 2 -28.29 6.78 -1.93
CA HIS A 2 -27.76 6.45 -3.26
C HIS A 2 -26.82 5.26 -3.09
N HIS A 3 -27.29 4.08 -3.47
CA HIS A 3 -26.45 2.87 -3.55
C HIS A 3 -25.44 3.11 -4.67
N LEU A 4 -24.18 3.27 -4.30
CA LEU A 4 -23.07 3.28 -5.26
C LEU A 4 -23.07 1.97 -6.04
N SER A 5 -22.61 2.00 -7.29
CA SER A 5 -22.32 0.75 -7.98
C SER A 5 -21.15 0.05 -7.27
N PRO A 6 -21.07 -1.29 -7.29
CA PRO A 6 -19.93 -2.01 -6.69
C PRO A 6 -18.57 -1.57 -7.25
N ALA A 7 -18.52 -1.10 -8.51
CA ALA A 7 -17.30 -0.59 -9.12
C ALA A 7 -16.88 0.76 -8.51
N ASP A 8 -17.83 1.67 -8.28
CA ASP A 8 -17.57 2.97 -7.67
C ASP A 8 -17.20 2.82 -6.20
N GLU A 9 -17.91 1.98 -5.45
CA GLU A 9 -17.60 1.67 -4.06
C GLU A 9 -16.18 1.08 -3.93
N LEU A 10 -15.81 0.14 -4.81
CA LEU A 10 -14.46 -0.43 -4.81
C LEU A 10 -13.39 0.63 -5.12
N ALA A 11 -13.67 1.54 -6.06
CA ALA A 11 -12.75 2.62 -6.40
C ALA A 11 -12.56 3.58 -5.21
N GLU A 12 -13.65 3.94 -4.53
CA GLU A 12 -13.65 4.77 -3.33
C GLU A 12 -12.81 4.12 -2.22
N ILE A 13 -13.11 2.86 -1.86
CA ILE A 13 -12.36 2.12 -0.82
C ILE A 13 -10.86 2.06 -1.16
N ARG A 14 -10.49 1.79 -2.42
CA ARG A 14 -9.09 1.73 -2.84
C ARG A 14 -8.38 3.07 -2.72
N ALA A 15 -9.06 4.18 -3.03
CA ALA A 15 -8.50 5.52 -2.85
C ALA A 15 -8.23 5.82 -1.37
N GLU A 16 -9.15 5.41 -0.48
CA GLU A 16 -8.96 5.60 0.97
C GLU A 16 -7.82 4.71 1.51
N ILE A 17 -7.75 3.45 1.09
CA ILE A 17 -6.62 2.56 1.42
C ILE A 17 -5.30 3.17 0.94
N ALA A 18 -5.25 3.70 -0.28
CA ALA A 18 -4.05 4.34 -0.81
C ALA A 18 -3.63 5.56 0.03
N ARG A 19 -4.60 6.41 0.43
CA ARG A 19 -4.35 7.56 1.31
C ARG A 19 -3.79 7.13 2.66
N LEU A 20 -4.41 6.13 3.29
CA LEU A 20 -3.97 5.60 4.59
C LEU A 20 -2.58 4.97 4.51
N LYS A 21 -2.30 4.17 3.46
CA LYS A 21 -0.97 3.60 3.21
C LYS A 21 0.09 4.67 2.98
N ALA A 22 -0.24 5.75 2.26
CA ALA A 22 0.69 6.86 2.07
C ALA A 22 1.02 7.55 3.41
N ARG A 23 0.01 7.76 4.27
CA ARG A 23 0.22 8.32 5.61
C ARG A 23 1.03 7.38 6.51
N GLU A 24 0.71 6.09 6.50
CA GLU A 24 1.44 5.06 7.22
C GLU A 24 2.91 5.00 6.78
N ALA A 25 3.18 5.03 5.46
CA ALA A 25 4.54 5.01 4.92
C ALA A 25 5.37 6.20 5.44
N ARG A 26 4.80 7.41 5.43
CA ARG A 26 5.47 8.61 5.98
C ARG A 26 5.78 8.49 7.47
N LEU A 27 4.83 7.97 8.25
CA LEU A 27 5.04 7.73 9.69
C LEU A 27 6.14 6.69 9.91
N ARG A 28 6.10 5.58 9.17
CA ARG A 28 7.09 4.51 9.26
C ARG A 28 8.50 5.01 8.93
N GLU A 29 8.65 5.76 7.84
CA GLU A 29 9.94 6.33 7.43
C GLU A 29 10.51 7.27 8.50
N SER A 30 9.65 8.10 9.11
CA SER A 30 10.03 8.99 10.20
C SER A 30 10.48 8.20 11.44
N LEU A 31 9.80 7.10 11.76
CA LEU A 31 10.06 6.26 12.94
C LEU A 31 11.33 5.40 12.81
N ILE A 32 11.66 4.94 11.59
CA ILE A 32 12.87 4.12 11.36
C ILE A 32 14.14 4.89 11.77
N ASN A 33 14.17 6.20 11.52
CA ASN A 33 15.33 7.05 11.81
C ASN A 33 15.19 7.85 13.12
N ALA A 34 14.13 7.60 13.90
CA ALA A 34 13.84 8.37 15.10
C ALA A 34 14.70 7.95 16.29
N ALA A 35 14.94 8.89 17.22
CA ALA A 35 15.54 8.56 18.50
C ALA A 35 14.63 7.61 19.31
N PRO A 36 15.16 6.71 20.16
CA PRO A 36 14.36 5.72 20.89
C PRO A 36 13.20 6.30 21.71
N ALA A 37 13.37 7.50 22.27
CA ALA A 37 12.33 8.20 23.03
C ALA A 37 11.08 8.54 22.19
N ALA A 38 11.24 8.74 20.87
CA ALA A 38 10.13 9.05 19.96
C ALA A 38 9.35 7.79 19.51
N LEU A 39 9.83 6.59 19.85
CA LEU A 39 9.15 5.33 19.55
C LEU A 39 8.07 4.97 20.57
N VAL A 40 7.96 5.72 21.68
CA VAL A 40 6.99 5.47 22.75
C VAL A 40 5.91 6.55 22.72
N GLY A 41 4.68 6.15 22.44
CA GLY A 41 3.48 6.98 22.57
C GLY A 41 2.73 6.70 23.86
N ARG A 42 1.65 7.46 24.08
CA ARG A 42 0.77 7.32 25.26
C ARG A 42 0.17 5.91 25.45
N TRP A 43 -0.08 5.22 24.34
CA TRP A 43 -0.78 3.92 24.34
C TRP A 43 -0.03 2.80 23.61
N HIS A 44 1.01 3.13 22.83
CA HIS A 44 1.67 2.19 21.95
C HIS A 44 3.18 2.46 21.91
N ARG A 45 3.98 1.41 21.69
CA ARG A 45 5.41 1.51 21.40
C ARG A 45 5.70 0.92 20.03
N VAL A 46 6.59 1.55 19.28
CA VAL A 46 7.10 1.09 17.98
C VAL A 46 8.37 0.28 18.22
N GLU A 47 8.45 -0.91 17.62
CA GLU A 47 9.64 -1.75 17.60
C GLU A 47 10.19 -1.83 16.18
N VAL A 48 11.48 -1.53 16.02
CA VAL A 48 12.16 -1.61 14.73
C VAL A 48 13.13 -2.77 14.78
N ALA A 49 12.87 -3.79 13.97
CA ALA A 49 13.72 -4.97 13.84
C ALA A 49 14.24 -5.09 12.40
N GLU A 50 15.54 -5.30 12.25
CA GLU A 50 16.14 -5.67 10.96
C GLU A 50 16.08 -7.20 10.83
N GLN A 51 15.42 -7.69 9.78
CA GLN A 51 15.40 -9.10 9.43
C GLN A 51 16.15 -9.30 8.11
N ARG A 52 17.19 -10.14 8.15
CA ARG A 52 17.95 -10.50 6.96
C ARG A 52 17.44 -11.83 6.41
N HIS A 53 16.93 -11.79 5.18
CA HIS A 53 16.48 -12.97 4.48
C HIS A 53 17.41 -13.27 3.32
N ARG A 54 17.86 -14.53 3.21
CA ARG A 54 18.48 -15.02 1.99
C ARG A 54 17.36 -15.32 1.00
N ILE A 55 17.27 -14.53 -0.06
CA ILE A 55 16.31 -14.74 -1.15
C ILE A 55 16.98 -15.50 -2.30
N PHE A 56 16.23 -16.40 -2.92
CA PHE A 56 16.64 -17.00 -4.18
C PHE A 56 16.35 -16.01 -5.30
N ASP A 57 17.36 -15.68 -6.11
CA ASP A 57 17.23 -14.79 -7.26
C ASP A 57 17.30 -15.60 -8.57
N PRO A 58 16.15 -15.87 -9.23
CA PRO A 58 16.11 -16.62 -10.48
C PRO A 58 16.88 -15.94 -11.63
N ALA A 59 17.11 -14.62 -11.56
CA ALA A 59 17.82 -13.90 -12.61
C ALA A 59 19.32 -14.26 -12.66
N LEU A 60 19.89 -14.71 -11.53
CA LEU A 60 21.27 -15.17 -11.40
C LEU A 60 21.48 -16.62 -11.85
N LEU A 61 20.41 -17.35 -12.21
CA LEU A 61 20.53 -18.70 -12.74
C LEU A 61 21.21 -18.70 -14.12
N PRO A 62 21.98 -19.74 -14.43
CA PRO A 62 22.46 -19.97 -15.79
C PRO A 62 21.29 -20.02 -16.79
N PRO A 63 21.46 -19.51 -18.03
CA PRO A 63 20.42 -19.55 -19.06
C PRO A 63 19.81 -20.94 -19.25
N ALA A 64 20.62 -21.99 -19.20
CA ALA A 64 20.20 -23.39 -19.36
C ALA A 64 19.15 -23.86 -18.32
N ILE A 65 19.11 -23.27 -17.12
CA ILE A 65 18.10 -23.59 -16.11
C ILE A 65 16.95 -22.59 -16.20
N ARG A 66 17.26 -21.30 -16.36
CA ARG A 66 16.27 -20.22 -16.42
C ARG A 66 15.33 -20.35 -17.61
N GLU A 67 15.81 -20.84 -18.75
CA GLU A 67 15.02 -20.94 -19.99
C GLU A 67 14.45 -22.34 -20.23
N ASN A 68 14.77 -23.31 -19.36
CA ASN A 68 14.28 -24.67 -19.49
C ASN A 68 12.81 -24.76 -19.04
N PRO A 69 11.86 -25.06 -19.95
CA PRO A 69 10.42 -25.09 -19.63
C PRO A 69 10.03 -26.11 -18.55
N ALA A 70 10.84 -27.14 -18.32
CA ALA A 70 10.58 -28.15 -17.29
C ALA A 70 10.58 -27.57 -15.86
N TYR A 71 11.19 -26.40 -15.65
CA TYR A 71 11.21 -25.69 -14.36
C TYR A 71 10.17 -24.57 -14.26
N TRP A 72 9.31 -24.40 -15.28
CA TRP A 72 8.27 -23.39 -15.29
C TRP A 72 6.89 -24.00 -15.12
N ARG A 73 6.00 -23.23 -14.49
CA ARG A 73 4.57 -23.54 -14.43
C ARG A 73 3.78 -22.27 -14.69
N ASP A 74 2.69 -22.40 -15.43
CA ASP A 74 1.76 -21.31 -15.61
C ASP A 74 0.90 -21.15 -14.36
N ARG A 75 0.76 -19.89 -13.91
CA ARG A 75 -0.14 -19.53 -12.83
C ARG A 75 -1.09 -18.45 -13.33
N VAL A 76 -2.39 -18.76 -13.36
CA VAL A 76 -3.42 -17.77 -13.68
C VAL A 76 -3.71 -16.92 -12.44
N GLN A 77 -3.61 -15.59 -12.59
CA GLN A 77 -3.96 -14.62 -11.57
C GLN A 77 -5.01 -13.64 -12.11
N THR A 78 -6.23 -13.72 -11.58
CA THR A 78 -7.28 -12.74 -11.89
C THR A 78 -7.08 -11.49 -11.05
N THR A 79 -6.92 -10.34 -11.70
CA THR A 79 -6.75 -9.05 -11.02
C THR A 79 -7.92 -8.13 -11.31
N VAL A 80 -8.61 -7.66 -10.28
CA VAL A 80 -9.65 -6.63 -10.41
C VAL A 80 -8.99 -5.26 -10.35
N ARG A 81 -9.18 -4.43 -11.38
CA ARG A 81 -8.68 -3.05 -11.45
C ARG A 81 -9.85 -2.10 -11.57
N THR A 82 -9.73 -0.92 -10.96
CA THR A 82 -10.69 0.17 -11.07
C THR A 82 -10.09 1.21 -12.02
N VAL A 83 -10.83 1.57 -13.07
CA VAL A 83 -10.44 2.59 -14.05
C VAL A 83 -11.53 3.64 -14.12
N ALA A 84 -11.16 4.92 -14.22
CA ALA A 84 -12.13 5.99 -14.33
C ALA A 84 -12.83 5.90 -15.70
N VAL A 85 -14.17 5.93 -15.69
CA VAL A 85 -14.97 5.95 -16.93
C VAL A 85 -14.90 7.33 -17.60
N GLN A 86 -14.78 8.41 -16.82
CA GLN A 86 -14.60 9.80 -17.27
C GLN A 86 -13.73 10.58 -16.28
N ALA A 87 -12.95 11.56 -16.75
CA ALA A 87 -12.10 12.45 -15.93
C ALA A 87 -12.90 13.57 -15.23
N GLY A 88 -14.06 13.23 -14.68
CA GLY A 88 -14.88 14.17 -13.91
C GLY A 88 -14.25 14.47 -12.55
N PRO A 89 -14.63 15.59 -11.91
CA PRO A 89 -14.18 15.88 -10.55
C PRO A 89 -14.60 14.75 -9.60
N PRO A 90 -13.79 14.45 -8.56
CA PRO A 90 -14.17 13.47 -7.56
C PRO A 90 -15.51 13.85 -6.94
N ARG A 91 -16.30 12.84 -6.59
CA ARG A 91 -17.61 13.04 -6.00
C ARG A 91 -17.51 14.01 -4.80
N PRO A 92 -18.45 14.96 -4.65
CA PRO A 92 -18.51 15.83 -3.48
C PRO A 92 -18.51 15.02 -2.17
N GLY A 93 -17.61 15.35 -1.26
CA GLY A 93 -17.42 14.63 0.01
C GLY A 93 -16.38 13.49 -0.03
N TRP A 94 -15.76 13.22 -1.19
CA TRP A 94 -14.69 12.22 -1.34
C TRP A 94 -13.36 12.86 -1.80
N PRO A 95 -12.19 12.38 -1.34
CA PRO A 95 -11.97 11.37 -0.30
C PRO A 95 -12.46 11.84 1.07
N ILE A 96 -12.89 10.90 1.92
CA ILE A 96 -13.35 11.21 3.29
C ILE A 96 -12.20 11.87 4.04
N ARG A 97 -12.28 13.19 4.22
CA ARG A 97 -11.34 13.91 5.08
C ARG A 97 -11.82 13.78 6.52
N ARG A 98 -11.24 12.84 7.27
CA ARG A 98 -11.44 12.80 8.73
C ARG A 98 -10.64 13.95 9.35
N ALA A 99 -11.24 14.65 10.32
CA ALA A 99 -10.74 15.90 10.94
C ALA A 99 -9.31 15.87 11.53
N GLY A 100 -8.61 14.74 11.51
CA GLY A 100 -7.23 14.60 11.98
C GLY A 100 -6.13 14.98 10.98
N ASP A 101 -6.45 15.28 9.72
CA ASP A 101 -5.45 15.61 8.68
C ASP A 101 -4.96 17.07 8.69
N GLN A 102 -5.53 17.94 9.53
CA GLN A 102 -5.17 19.37 9.61
C GLN A 102 -4.10 19.73 10.65
N ARG A 103 -3.64 18.78 11.47
CA ARG A 103 -2.73 19.06 12.60
C ARG A 103 -1.23 18.95 12.30
N ALA A 104 -0.82 18.90 11.04
CA ALA A 104 0.59 18.81 10.64
C ALA A 104 1.03 20.03 9.80
N MET A 105 0.77 21.23 10.29
CA MET A 105 1.44 22.47 9.86
C MET A 105 1.41 23.45 11.01
N HIS A 106 2.27 23.25 12.01
CA HIS A 106 2.79 24.29 12.91
C HIS A 106 4.11 23.82 13.48
#